data_AF-A0A429M9Q3-F1
#
_entry.id   AF-A0A429M9Q3-F1
#
_cell.length_a   1.000
_cell.length_b   1.000
_cell.length_c   1.000
_cell.angle_alpha   90.00
_cell.angle_beta   90.00
_cell.angle_gamma   90.00
#
_symmetry.space_group_name_H-M   'P 1'
#
loop_
_entity.id
_entity.type
_entity.pdbx_description
1 polymer ?
#
loop_
_entity_poly.entity_id
_entity_poly.type
_entity_poly.pdbx_seq_one_letter_code
_entity_poly.pdbx_strand_id
1 'polypeptide(L)'
;MEQKLNSFIEVSPQSDFTIHNLPYGIFSRTAEGERQVGVAIGDWVIDLAALEKHGLLKLSDQDTYFNQPTLNKFIESGKANWSKVRKTLQSLLS
;
A
#
# COMPACT_ATOMS: atom_id res chain seq x y z
N MET A 1 17.70 -0.13 -17.93
CA MET A 1 18.31 -0.73 -16.74
C MET A 1 17.25 -0.73 -15.65
N GLU A 2 16.55 -1.84 -15.45
CA GLU A 2 15.60 -1.98 -14.34
C GLU A 2 16.38 -1.92 -13.03
N GLN A 3 16.10 -0.90 -12.22
CA GLN A 3 16.64 -0.78 -10.88
C GLN A 3 16.16 -2.00 -10.08
N LYS A 4 17.09 -2.85 -9.63
CA LYS A 4 16.82 -3.91 -8.65
C LYS A 4 16.44 -3.24 -7.33
N LEU A 5 15.15 -2.93 -7.18
CA LEU A 5 14.58 -2.65 -5.87
C LEU A 5 14.58 -3.98 -5.12
N ASN A 6 15.56 -4.18 -4.25
CA ASN A 6 15.54 -5.28 -3.31
C ASN A 6 14.66 -4.85 -2.14
N SER A 7 13.52 -5.50 -1.96
CA SER A 7 12.73 -5.32 -0.75
C SER A 7 13.49 -5.92 0.43
N PHE A 8 13.47 -5.30 1.61
CA PHE A 8 13.94 -5.97 2.83
C PHE A 8 13.03 -7.15 3.23
N ILE A 9 11.81 -7.20 2.67
CA ILE A 9 10.92 -8.35 2.78
C ILE A 9 11.36 -9.39 1.75
N GLU A 10 11.68 -10.60 2.22
CA GLU A 10 11.93 -11.74 1.35
C GLU A 10 10.66 -12.07 0.56
N VAL A 11 10.66 -11.75 -0.73
CA VAL A 11 9.60 -12.11 -1.66
C VAL A 11 10.09 -13.25 -2.54
N SER A 12 9.32 -14.33 -2.60
CA SER A 12 9.61 -15.44 -3.51
C SER A 12 9.70 -14.94 -4.96
N PRO A 13 10.70 -15.36 -5.75
CA PRO A 13 10.81 -15.00 -7.17
C PRO A 13 9.60 -15.43 -8.02
N GLN A 14 8.80 -16.36 -7.52
CA GLN A 14 7.61 -16.90 -8.18
C GLN A 14 6.31 -16.22 -7.71
N SER A 15 6.39 -15.26 -6.78
CA SER A 15 5.22 -14.55 -6.29
C SER A 15 4.75 -13.49 -7.29
N ASP A 16 3.44 -13.45 -7.55
CA ASP A 16 2.81 -12.37 -8.32
C ASP A 16 2.87 -11.01 -7.58
N PHE A 17 3.14 -11.02 -6.27
CA PHE A 17 3.16 -9.84 -5.40
C PHE A 17 4.58 -9.29 -5.19
N THR A 18 5.25 -8.94 -6.28
CA THR A 18 6.58 -8.32 -6.23
C THR A 18 6.51 -6.84 -5.82
N ILE A 19 7.66 -6.28 -5.41
CA ILE A 19 7.83 -4.83 -5.16
C ILE A 19 7.53 -3.96 -6.41
N HIS A 20 7.48 -4.56 -7.60
CA HIS A 20 7.09 -3.90 -8.83
C HIS A 20 5.58 -4.00 -9.14
N ASN A 21 4.84 -4.95 -8.55
CA ASN A 21 3.40 -5.05 -8.78
C ASN A 21 2.62 -4.18 -7.78
N LEU A 22 2.83 -4.41 -6.48
CA LEU A 22 2.18 -3.71 -5.36
C LEU A 22 0.67 -3.43 -5.60
N PRO A 23 -0.17 -4.48 -5.73
CA PRO A 23 -1.60 -4.30 -5.94
C PRO A 23 -2.30 -3.77 -4.69
N TYR A 24 -3.26 -2.87 -4.88
CA TYR A 24 -4.09 -2.32 -3.81
C TYR A 24 -5.34 -3.18 -3.60
N GLY A 25 -5.70 -3.40 -2.34
CA GLY A 25 -6.87 -4.18 -1.96
C GLY A 25 -7.50 -3.68 -0.66
N ILE A 26 -8.64 -4.26 -0.32
CA ILE A 26 -9.27 -4.10 0.99
C ILE A 26 -9.04 -5.37 1.79
N PHE A 27 -8.60 -5.21 3.02
CA PHE A 27 -8.40 -6.32 3.95
C PHE A 27 -9.00 -5.99 5.32
N SER A 28 -9.23 -7.04 6.11
CA SER A 28 -9.56 -6.94 7.53
C SER A 28 -8.69 -7.94 8.30
N ARG A 29 -8.28 -7.59 9.52
CA ARG A 29 -7.44 -8.48 10.36
C ARG A 29 -8.23 -9.65 10.96
N THR A 30 -9.55 -9.47 11.09
CA THR A 30 -10.51 -10.49 11.53
C THR A 30 -11.75 -10.42 10.63
N ALA A 31 -12.59 -11.45 10.66
CA ALA A 31 -13.79 -11.51 9.82
C ALA A 31 -14.78 -10.35 10.11
N GLU A 32 -14.89 -9.94 11.38
CA GLU A 32 -15.72 -8.81 11.83
C GLU A 32 -14.95 -7.51 12.02
N GLY A 33 -13.65 -7.50 11.66
CA GLY A 33 -12.78 -6.36 11.88
C GLY A 33 -13.02 -5.20 10.93
N GLU A 34 -12.47 -4.04 11.26
CA GLU A 34 -12.50 -2.87 10.38
C GLU A 34 -11.81 -3.16 9.05
N ARG A 35 -12.49 -2.81 7.97
CA ARG A 35 -11.97 -2.92 6.60
C ARG A 35 -11.19 -1.68 6.25
N GLN A 36 -10.02 -1.89 5.67
CA GLN A 36 -9.05 -0.84 5.40
C GLN A 36 -8.23 -1.18 4.16
N VAL A 37 -7.63 -0.15 3.58
CA VAL A 37 -6.84 -0.29 2.36
C VAL A 37 -5.47 -0.88 2.70
N GLY A 38 -5.08 -1.91 1.95
CA GLY A 38 -3.76 -2.53 2.05
C GLY A 38 -3.12 -2.80 0.70
N VAL A 39 -1.83 -3.14 0.74
CA VAL A 39 -1.04 -3.53 -0.44
C VAL A 39 -0.39 -4.87 -0.19
N ALA A 40 -0.57 -5.83 -1.12
CA ALA A 40 0.06 -7.13 -1.00
C ALA A 40 1.53 -7.10 -1.47
N ILE A 41 2.41 -7.76 -0.73
CA ILE A 41 3.81 -8.00 -1.07
C ILE A 41 4.26 -9.37 -0.56
N GLY A 42 4.62 -10.28 -1.47
CA GLY A 42 4.86 -11.68 -1.14
C GLY A 42 3.67 -12.28 -0.37
N ASP A 43 3.94 -12.79 0.83
CA ASP A 43 2.95 -13.36 1.74
C ASP A 43 2.39 -12.35 2.75
N TRP A 44 2.75 -11.07 2.61
CA TRP A 44 2.42 -10.00 3.54
C TRP A 44 1.45 -9.00 2.95
N VAL A 45 0.71 -8.32 3.83
CA VAL A 45 -0.13 -7.17 3.48
C VAL A 45 0.35 -5.96 4.27
N ILE A 46 0.67 -4.89 3.55
CA ILE A 46 1.02 -3.59 4.12
C ILE A 46 -0.28 -2.84 4.42
N ASP A 47 -0.44 -2.45 5.67
CA ASP A 47 -1.55 -1.62 6.15
C ASP A 47 -1.30 -0.14 5.82
N LEU A 48 -1.99 0.39 4.80
CA LEU A 48 -1.82 1.79 4.40
C LEU A 48 -2.44 2.76 5.40
N ALA A 49 -3.48 2.34 6.13
CA ALA A 49 -4.11 3.16 7.16
C ALA A 49 -3.16 3.37 8.33
N ALA A 50 -2.40 2.35 8.72
CA ALA A 50 -1.34 2.47 9.72
C ALA A 50 -0.22 3.40 9.24
N LEU A 51 0.24 3.28 7.99
CA LEU A 51 1.27 4.18 7.45
C LEU A 51 0.81 5.65 7.44
N GLU A 52 -0.45 5.90 7.09
CA GLU A 52 -1.05 7.24 7.13
C GLU A 52 -1.16 7.78 8.56
N LYS A 53 -1.64 6.95 9.50
CA LYS A 53 -1.72 7.30 10.93
C LYS A 53 -0.36 7.63 11.55
N HIS A 54 0.70 6.94 11.14
CA HIS A 54 2.06 7.18 11.61
C HIS A 54 2.78 8.30 10.83
N GLY A 55 2.12 8.96 9.87
CA GLY A 55 2.69 10.05 9.09
C GLY A 55 3.74 9.63 8.05
N LEU A 56 3.92 8.33 7.84
CA LEU A 56 4.83 7.78 6.83
C LEU A 56 4.24 7.89 5.42
N LEU A 57 2.91 7.94 5.31
CA LEU A 57 2.20 8.09 4.04
C LEU A 57 1.10 9.16 4.15
N LYS A 58 1.36 10.37 3.66
CA LYS A 58 0.36 11.44 3.62
C LYS A 58 0.02 11.86 2.20
N LEU A 59 -1.27 11.77 1.85
CA LEU A 59 -1.81 12.33 0.61
C LEU A 59 -2.27 13.77 0.78
N SER A 60 -2.98 14.07 1.87
CA SER A 60 -3.33 15.43 2.28
C SER A 60 -3.19 15.56 3.80
N ASP A 61 -3.21 16.79 4.31
CA ASP A 61 -3.12 17.06 5.75
C ASP A 61 -4.47 16.95 6.48
N GLN A 62 -5.58 16.82 5.75
CA GLN A 62 -6.92 16.89 6.33
C GLN A 62 -7.80 15.66 6.08
N ASP A 63 -7.44 14.79 5.14
CA ASP A 63 -8.24 13.61 4.80
C ASP A 63 -7.51 12.30 5.11
N THR A 64 -8.27 11.33 5.62
CA THR A 64 -7.87 9.93 5.64
C THR A 64 -8.37 9.24 4.38
N TYR A 65 -7.46 8.65 3.61
CA TYR A 65 -7.79 7.94 2.37
C TYR A 65 -7.79 6.43 2.52
N PHE A 66 -7.04 5.91 3.51
CA PHE A 66 -6.78 4.47 3.60
C PHE A 66 -7.54 3.76 4.72
N ASN A 67 -7.96 4.50 5.75
CA ASN A 67 -8.92 3.98 6.72
C ASN A 67 -10.36 4.05 6.18
N GLN A 68 -10.63 3.29 5.12
CA GLN A 68 -11.90 3.24 4.42
C GLN A 68 -12.24 1.79 4.04
N PRO A 69 -13.53 1.41 4.08
CA PRO A 69 -13.95 0.05 3.74
C PRO A 69 -13.91 -0.24 2.22
N THR A 70 -13.62 0.76 1.39
CA THR A 70 -13.55 0.66 -0.07
C THR A 70 -12.36 1.46 -0.62
N LEU A 71 -11.91 1.09 -1.83
CA LEU A 71 -10.82 1.78 -2.52
C LEU A 71 -11.25 3.08 -3.21
N ASN A 72 -12.56 3.35 -3.28
CA ASN A 72 -13.12 4.43 -4.11
C ASN A 72 -12.50 5.79 -3.76
N LYS A 73 -12.42 6.15 -2.48
CA LYS A 73 -11.85 7.44 -2.05
C LYS A 73 -10.38 7.60 -2.49
N PHE A 74 -9.61 6.51 -2.43
CA PHE A 74 -8.23 6.51 -2.92
C PHE A 74 -8.15 6.59 -4.45
N ILE A 75 -9.00 5.87 -5.17
CA ILE A 75 -9.07 5.92 -6.63
C ILE A 75 -9.47 7.33 -7.09
N GLU A 76 -10.49 7.92 -6.49
CA GLU A 76 -10.96 9.28 -6.78
C GLU A 76 -9.91 10.36 -6.51
N SER A 77 -8.96 10.10 -5.61
CA SER A 77 -7.84 11.02 -5.34
C SER A 77 -6.90 11.24 -6.55
N GLY A 78 -6.98 10.37 -7.56
CA GLY A 78 -6.34 10.54 -8.86
C GLY A 78 -4.90 10.03 -8.97
N LYS A 79 -4.44 9.91 -10.22
CA LYS A 79 -3.17 9.27 -10.61
C LYS A 79 -1.93 9.87 -9.94
N ALA A 80 -1.94 11.17 -9.64
CA ALA A 80 -0.84 11.83 -8.95
C ALA A 80 -0.61 11.23 -7.55
N ASN A 81 -1.69 11.03 -6.80
CA ASN A 81 -1.66 10.43 -5.48
C ASN A 81 -1.29 8.94 -5.55
N TRP A 82 -1.80 8.20 -6.52
CA TRP A 82 -1.41 6.79 -6.69
C TRP A 82 0.09 6.62 -6.96
N SER A 83 0.66 7.49 -7.79
CA SER A 83 2.09 7.52 -8.08
C SER A 83 2.92 7.89 -6.84
N LYS A 84 2.42 8.85 -6.04
CA LYS A 84 3.04 9.22 -4.76
C LYS A 84 3.07 8.03 -3.79
N VAL A 85 1.93 7.36 -3.58
CA VAL A 85 1.85 6.17 -2.72
C VAL A 85 2.83 5.10 -3.18
N ARG A 86 2.82 4.77 -4.47
CA ARG A 86 3.71 3.73 -5.01
C ARG A 86 5.18 4.06 -4.78
N LYS A 87 5.61 5.31 -5.02
CA LYS A 87 6.99 5.75 -4.76
C LYS A 87 7.34 5.69 -3.28
N THR A 88 6.44 6.14 -2.41
CA THR A 88 6.65 6.07 -0.96
C THR A 88 6.80 4.63 -0.50
N LEU A 89 5.90 3.73 -0.92
CA LEU A 89 5.99 2.31 -0.58
C LEU A 89 7.29 1.68 -1.08
N GLN A 90 7.67 1.94 -2.33
CA GLN A 90 8.94 1.47 -2.87
C GLN A 90 10.14 1.97 -2.08
N SER A 91 10.14 3.24 -1.66
CA SER A 91 11.20 3.82 -0.83
C SER A 91 11.21 3.30 0.61
N LEU A 92 10.05 2.95 1.16
CA LEU A 92 9.96 2.36 2.50
C LEU A 92 10.42 0.90 2.52
N LEU A 93 10.22 0.19 1.41
CA LEU A 93 10.52 -1.24 1.28
C LEU A 93 11.95 -1.51 0.79
N SER A 94 12.63 -0.53 0.20
CA SER A 94 14.00 -0.64 -0.31
C SER A 94 15.07 -0.54 0.77
#